data_AF-A0A6A4S1J1-F1
#
_entry.id   AF-A0A6A4S1J1-F1
#
_cell.length_a   1.000
_cell.length_b   1.000
_cell.length_c   1.000
_cell.angle_alpha   90.00
_cell.angle_beta   90.00
_cell.angle_gamma   90.00
#
_symmetry.space_group_name_H-M   'P 1'
#
loop_
_entity.id
_entity.type
_entity.pdbx_description
1 polymer ?
#
loop_
_entity_poly.entity_id
_entity_poly.type
_entity_poly.pdbx_seq_one_letter_code
_entity_poly.pdbx_strand_id
1 'polypeptide(L)'
;MECGVLYGRWTSSRSSLTFKTVHSSRITFKTTVIEALHQAAYKNALCNSLYCPDHMVDNVQSEHLHQFVQNNFTSARMALVGLGIDHAVLKQVGEQFLNIRSGGGATGAGAQYRGGEIRLAGLSSLVHSAVVSQSAAAGTSEALAFSVLQQVLGAGPHVKRGSNTSSQLIQGVAKATTDPFDVSAFNASYSDSGLFGVYTISQAAAAGDVIAAALAQVKAVADGGVTAADLTRAKAQLKGQFLMSLETSGGLLEAMGTQALTEGSYSSPEEVIKKIDNVSLTDIANAAGNFVSGKKTMASSGNLIKTPFVDEI
;
A
#
# COMPACT_ATOMS: atom_id res chain seq x y z
N MET A 1 -13.71 9.61 -35.46
CA MET A 1 -14.88 9.46 -34.58
C MET A 1 -14.39 9.76 -33.17
N GLU A 2 -14.86 10.86 -32.58
CA GLU A 2 -14.49 11.25 -31.22
C GLU A 2 -15.01 10.21 -30.23
N CYS A 3 -14.12 9.43 -29.63
CA CYS A 3 -14.43 8.69 -28.41
C CYS A 3 -14.28 9.66 -27.23
N GLY A 4 -15.20 10.64 -27.15
CA GLY A 4 -15.31 11.53 -26.02
C GLY A 4 -15.90 10.78 -24.83
N VAL A 5 -15.18 10.71 -23.72
CA VAL A 5 -15.78 10.30 -22.44
C VAL A 5 -16.80 11.37 -22.06
N LEU A 6 -18.06 11.15 -22.41
CA LEU A 6 -19.15 12.10 -22.16
C LEU A 6 -19.59 12.02 -20.70
N TYR A 7 -19.06 12.91 -19.86
CA TYR A 7 -19.59 13.15 -18.52
C TYR A 7 -20.78 14.12 -18.61
N GLY A 8 -21.95 13.60 -18.99
CA GLY A 8 -23.19 14.37 -19.02
C GLY A 8 -23.63 14.86 -17.63
N ARG A 9 -24.28 16.03 -17.57
CA ARG A 9 -24.84 16.59 -16.33
C ARG A 9 -25.81 15.63 -15.62
N TRP A 10 -26.54 14.83 -16.40
CA TRP A 10 -27.44 13.78 -15.92
C TRP A 10 -26.70 12.56 -15.33
N THR A 11 -25.57 12.16 -15.90
CA THR A 11 -24.73 11.08 -15.35
C THR A 11 -24.08 11.50 -14.03
N SER A 12 -23.69 12.78 -13.87
CA SER A 12 -23.10 13.30 -12.63
C SER A 12 -24.08 13.27 -11.45
N SER A 13 -25.36 13.60 -11.68
CA SER A 13 -26.41 13.57 -10.64
C SER A 13 -26.79 12.15 -10.20
N ARG A 14 -26.74 11.17 -11.10
CA ARG A 14 -26.93 9.75 -10.74
C ARG A 14 -25.70 9.20 -10.01
N SER A 15 -24.51 9.65 -10.41
CA SER A 15 -23.26 9.33 -9.72
C SER A 15 -23.25 9.83 -8.28
N SER A 16 -23.78 11.01 -7.93
CA SER A 16 -23.76 11.49 -6.53
C SER A 16 -24.56 10.60 -5.56
N LEU A 17 -25.72 10.09 -5.98
CA LEU A 17 -26.47 9.06 -5.24
C LEU A 17 -25.67 7.75 -5.14
N THR A 18 -25.02 7.34 -6.23
CA THR A 18 -24.19 6.12 -6.24
C THR A 18 -22.95 6.28 -5.35
N PHE A 19 -22.32 7.45 -5.33
CA PHE A 19 -21.20 7.83 -4.48
C PHE A 19 -21.61 7.75 -3.01
N LYS A 20 -22.72 8.39 -2.61
CA LYS A 20 -23.23 8.36 -1.23
C LYS A 20 -23.59 6.93 -0.76
N THR A 21 -24.23 6.12 -1.61
CA THR A 21 -24.58 4.73 -1.27
C THR A 21 -23.36 3.80 -1.22
N VAL A 22 -22.37 3.98 -2.10
CA VAL A 22 -21.13 3.17 -2.12
C VAL A 22 -20.19 3.54 -0.96
N HIS A 23 -20.14 4.82 -0.58
CA HIS A 23 -19.27 5.33 0.49
C HIS A 23 -19.60 4.72 1.86
N SER A 24 -20.89 4.59 2.20
CA SER A 24 -21.33 4.00 3.48
C SER A 24 -21.26 2.47 3.53
N SER A 25 -21.29 1.79 2.37
CA SER A 25 -21.51 0.33 2.31
C SER A 25 -20.24 -0.51 2.13
N ARG A 26 -19.08 0.10 1.87
CA ARG A 26 -17.87 -0.65 1.44
C ARG A 26 -16.56 -0.33 2.17
N ILE A 27 -16.52 0.69 3.03
CA ILE A 27 -15.27 1.04 3.73
C ILE A 27 -15.11 0.11 4.93
N THR A 28 -14.08 -0.74 4.87
CA THR A 28 -13.77 -1.67 5.96
C THR A 28 -12.96 -0.93 7.03
N PHE A 29 -13.02 -1.36 8.30
CA PHE A 29 -12.20 -0.75 9.37
C PHE A 29 -10.72 -0.64 9.02
N LYS A 30 -10.15 -1.65 8.34
CA LYS A 30 -8.78 -1.62 7.83
C LYS A 30 -8.54 -0.47 6.85
N THR A 31 -9.45 -0.26 5.91
CA THR A 31 -9.38 0.84 4.94
C THR A 31 -9.43 2.19 5.63
N THR A 32 -10.34 2.40 6.58
CA THR A 32 -10.44 3.65 7.34
C THR A 32 -9.14 3.96 8.09
N VAL A 33 -8.55 2.94 8.74
CA VAL A 33 -7.28 3.11 9.46
C VAL A 33 -6.14 3.43 8.49
N ILE A 34 -6.06 2.76 7.34
CA ILE A 34 -5.02 3.02 6.33
C ILE A 34 -5.18 4.42 5.71
N GLU A 35 -6.40 4.89 5.43
CA GLU A 35 -6.64 6.26 4.94
C GLU A 35 -6.20 7.31 5.98
N ALA A 36 -6.62 7.12 7.24
CA ALA A 36 -6.20 7.99 8.34
C ALA A 36 -4.68 7.96 8.55
N LEU A 37 -4.04 6.81 8.34
CA LEU A 37 -2.60 6.65 8.42
C LEU A 37 -1.88 7.52 7.38
N HIS A 38 -2.34 7.52 6.13
CA HIS A 38 -1.76 8.34 5.07
C HIS A 38 -1.96 9.84 5.33
N GLN A 39 -3.13 10.22 5.83
CA GLN A 39 -3.42 11.59 6.26
C GLN A 39 -2.50 12.05 7.39
N ALA A 40 -2.18 11.17 8.34
CA ALA A 40 -1.28 11.46 9.45
C ALA A 40 0.20 11.50 9.02
N ALA A 41 0.61 10.57 8.16
CA ALA A 41 2.00 10.35 7.76
C ALA A 41 2.55 11.47 6.89
N TYR A 42 1.76 11.94 5.92
CA TYR A 42 2.21 12.88 4.89
C TYR A 42 1.61 14.26 5.06
N LYS A 43 2.38 15.30 4.71
CA LYS A 43 1.91 16.70 4.70
C LYS A 43 1.20 17.08 3.40
N ASN A 44 1.60 16.49 2.29
CA ASN A 44 1.15 16.80 0.94
C ASN A 44 1.14 15.53 0.07
N ALA A 45 0.54 15.63 -1.12
CA ALA A 45 0.45 14.59 -2.14
C ALA A 45 -0.24 13.30 -1.68
N LEU A 46 0.47 12.45 -0.94
CA LEU A 46 0.00 11.15 -0.43
C LEU A 46 -0.95 11.27 0.78
N CYS A 47 -1.15 12.47 1.32
CA CYS A 47 -2.13 12.71 2.38
C CYS A 47 -3.58 12.87 1.88
N ASN A 48 -3.77 13.05 0.57
CA ASN A 48 -5.09 13.19 -0.01
C ASN A 48 -5.84 11.86 0.07
N SER A 49 -7.06 11.89 0.61
CA SER A 49 -7.87 10.66 0.69
C SER A 49 -8.21 10.14 -0.70
N LEU A 50 -8.19 8.82 -0.84
CA LEU A 50 -8.65 8.14 -2.04
C LEU A 50 -10.16 8.31 -2.25
N TYR A 51 -10.90 8.55 -1.16
CA TYR A 51 -12.33 8.73 -1.18
C TYR A 51 -12.69 10.21 -1.19
N CYS A 52 -13.71 10.56 -1.99
CA CYS A 52 -14.25 11.91 -1.99
C CYS A 52 -14.87 12.20 -0.61
N PRO A 53 -14.42 13.26 0.10
CA PRO A 53 -14.97 13.57 1.41
C PRO A 53 -16.40 14.12 1.25
N ASP A 54 -17.25 13.87 2.26
CA ASP A 54 -18.69 14.17 2.18
C ASP A 54 -19.01 15.62 1.76
N HIS A 55 -18.23 16.58 2.26
CA HIS A 55 -18.41 18.00 1.94
C HIS A 55 -18.03 18.37 0.49
N MET A 56 -17.30 17.51 -0.23
CA MET A 56 -16.95 17.72 -1.64
C MET A 56 -17.88 16.99 -2.59
N VAL A 57 -18.64 16.00 -2.14
CA VAL A 57 -19.48 15.15 -3.02
C VAL A 57 -20.45 15.99 -3.86
N ASP A 58 -21.05 17.02 -3.27
CA ASP A 58 -22.02 17.89 -3.96
C ASP A 58 -21.35 19.03 -4.77
N ASN A 59 -20.02 19.21 -4.62
CA ASN A 59 -19.24 20.27 -5.28
C ASN A 59 -18.46 19.80 -6.53
N VAL A 60 -18.40 18.49 -6.79
CA VAL A 60 -17.75 17.95 -8.00
C VAL A 60 -18.65 18.15 -9.21
N GLN A 61 -18.26 19.07 -10.10
CA GLN A 61 -18.94 19.38 -11.35
C GLN A 61 -18.25 18.70 -12.55
N SER A 62 -18.95 18.59 -13.69
CA SER A 62 -18.40 17.94 -14.89
C SER A 62 -17.18 18.68 -15.43
N GLU A 63 -17.18 20.01 -15.32
CA GLU A 63 -16.09 20.89 -15.72
C GLU A 63 -14.79 20.57 -14.97
N HIS A 64 -14.88 20.26 -13.67
CA HIS A 64 -13.72 19.85 -12.87
C HIS A 64 -13.12 18.52 -13.37
N LEU A 65 -13.96 17.56 -13.77
CA LEU A 65 -13.52 16.27 -14.33
C LEU A 65 -12.84 16.46 -15.69
N HIS A 66 -13.43 17.28 -16.56
CA HIS A 66 -12.83 17.60 -17.86
C HIS A 66 -11.47 18.27 -17.71
N GLN A 67 -11.34 19.26 -16.81
CA GLN A 67 -10.05 19.89 -16.51
C GLN A 67 -9.04 18.89 -15.94
N PHE A 68 -9.46 18.00 -15.03
CA PHE A 68 -8.60 16.98 -14.46
C PHE A 68 -8.06 16.03 -15.53
N VAL A 69 -8.91 15.53 -16.43
CA VAL A 69 -8.52 14.67 -17.55
C VAL A 69 -7.54 15.41 -18.46
N GLN A 70 -7.85 16.66 -18.85
CA GLN A 70 -6.99 17.45 -19.74
C GLN A 70 -5.59 17.74 -19.18
N ASN A 71 -5.45 17.80 -17.85
CA ASN A 71 -4.18 18.13 -17.19
C ASN A 71 -3.35 16.90 -16.82
N ASN A 72 -3.98 15.73 -16.61
CA ASN A 72 -3.31 14.52 -16.13
C ASN A 72 -3.20 13.41 -17.18
N PHE A 73 -4.19 13.26 -18.06
CA PHE A 73 -4.21 12.21 -19.10
C PHE A 73 -3.43 12.69 -20.32
N THR A 74 -2.11 12.65 -20.17
CA THR A 74 -1.15 13.11 -21.18
C THR A 74 -0.31 11.95 -21.69
N SER A 75 0.24 12.09 -22.91
CA SER A 75 1.00 11.02 -23.56
C SER A 75 2.19 10.51 -22.73
N ALA A 76 2.80 11.35 -21.89
CA ALA A 76 3.92 10.97 -21.03
C ALA A 76 3.51 10.16 -19.78
N ARG A 77 2.21 10.07 -19.46
CA ARG A 77 1.68 9.41 -18.26
C ARG A 77 0.72 8.27 -18.57
N MET A 78 0.73 7.80 -19.82
CA MET A 78 -0.11 6.72 -20.28
C MET A 78 0.76 5.63 -20.89
N ALA A 79 0.49 4.38 -20.49
CA ALA A 79 1.11 3.20 -21.07
C ALA A 79 0.02 2.34 -21.70
N LEU A 80 0.20 1.98 -22.98
CA LEU A 80 -0.65 1.02 -23.66
C LEU A 80 0.04 -0.35 -23.64
N VAL A 81 -0.56 -1.32 -22.97
CA VAL A 81 -0.04 -2.69 -22.84
C VAL A 81 -1.01 -3.66 -23.49
N GLY A 82 -0.48 -4.56 -24.32
CA GLY A 82 -1.24 -5.64 -24.95
C GLY A 82 -0.59 -6.99 -24.68
N LEU A 83 -1.41 -7.99 -24.38
CA LEU A 83 -0.98 -9.37 -24.20
C LEU A 83 -1.55 -10.23 -25.34
N GLY A 84 -0.68 -10.99 -26.02
CA GLY A 84 -1.10 -11.87 -27.13
C GLY A 84 -1.45 -11.13 -28.43
N ILE A 85 -0.99 -9.89 -28.59
CA ILE A 85 -1.21 -9.06 -29.79
C ILE A 85 0.14 -8.70 -30.39
N ASP A 86 0.25 -8.72 -31.72
CA ASP A 86 1.46 -8.28 -32.42
C ASP A 86 1.75 -6.79 -32.13
N HIS A 87 3.02 -6.48 -31.87
CA HIS A 87 3.43 -5.13 -31.51
C HIS A 87 3.13 -4.10 -32.61
N ALA A 88 3.21 -4.48 -33.88
CA ALA A 88 2.88 -3.58 -34.99
C ALA A 88 1.39 -3.20 -35.00
N VAL A 89 0.51 -4.15 -34.68
CA VAL A 89 -0.93 -3.90 -34.56
C VAL A 89 -1.21 -3.01 -33.36
N LEU A 90 -0.59 -3.28 -32.21
CA LEU A 90 -0.76 -2.46 -31.01
C LEU A 90 -0.30 -1.02 -31.23
N LYS A 91 0.85 -0.85 -31.90
CA LYS A 91 1.37 0.46 -32.29
C LYS A 91 0.41 1.19 -33.23
N GLN A 92 -0.10 0.52 -34.25
CA GLN A 92 -1.09 1.09 -35.16
C GLN A 92 -2.34 1.55 -34.40
N VAL A 93 -2.82 0.75 -33.44
CA VAL A 93 -3.97 1.13 -32.61
C VAL A 93 -3.67 2.38 -31.78
N GLY A 94 -2.49 2.43 -31.16
CA GLY A 94 -2.04 3.59 -30.39
C GLY A 94 -1.93 4.86 -31.24
N GLU A 95 -1.34 4.78 -32.42
CA GLU A 95 -1.11 5.94 -33.30
C GLU A 95 -2.41 6.42 -33.98
N GLN A 96 -3.32 5.51 -34.35
CA GLN A 96 -4.51 5.85 -35.14
C GLN A 96 -5.74 6.17 -34.28
N PHE A 97 -5.91 5.54 -33.13
CA PHE A 97 -7.15 5.64 -32.35
C PHE A 97 -7.00 6.39 -31.04
N LEU A 98 -5.78 6.55 -30.50
CA LEU A 98 -5.56 7.30 -29.27
C LEU A 98 -5.20 8.76 -29.59
N ASN A 99 -6.23 9.60 -29.72
CA ASN A 99 -6.04 11.05 -29.79
C ASN A 99 -5.80 11.61 -28.37
N ILE A 100 -4.59 11.43 -27.84
CA ILE A 100 -4.19 11.86 -26.49
C ILE A 100 -3.43 13.19 -26.59
N ARG A 101 -3.68 14.07 -25.62
CA ARG A 101 -2.93 15.33 -25.49
C ARG A 101 -1.45 15.05 -25.21
N SER A 102 -0.58 15.57 -26.07
CA SER A 102 0.86 15.52 -25.84
C SER A 102 1.29 16.49 -24.73
N GLY A 103 2.20 16.04 -23.86
CA GLY A 103 2.78 16.86 -22.79
C GLY A 103 3.24 16.04 -21.59
N GLY A 104 4.00 16.66 -20.68
CA GLY A 104 4.48 16.02 -19.44
C GLY A 104 3.44 15.96 -18.30
N GLY A 105 2.29 16.62 -18.48
CA GLY A 105 1.26 16.79 -17.45
C GLY A 105 1.68 17.73 -16.32
N ALA A 106 0.77 18.01 -15.38
CA ALA A 106 1.07 18.85 -14.22
C ALA A 106 2.00 18.13 -13.22
N THR A 107 3.19 18.66 -12.95
CA THR A 107 4.14 18.07 -11.99
C THR A 107 3.60 18.24 -10.56
N GLY A 108 3.35 17.14 -9.87
CA GLY A 108 2.95 17.16 -8.46
C GLY A 108 4.13 17.49 -7.55
N ALA A 109 3.84 18.08 -6.38
CA ALA A 109 4.86 18.20 -5.33
C ALA A 109 5.18 16.81 -4.77
N GLY A 110 6.46 16.53 -4.52
CA GLY A 110 6.87 15.28 -3.88
C GLY A 110 6.32 15.14 -2.46
N ALA A 111 6.08 13.90 -2.06
CA ALA A 111 5.52 13.53 -0.78
C ALA A 111 6.48 13.85 0.37
N GLN A 112 6.02 14.63 1.34
CA GLN A 112 6.78 14.99 2.54
C GLN A 112 6.26 14.19 3.73
N TYR A 113 7.05 13.23 4.19
CA TYR A 113 6.75 12.48 5.40
C TYR A 113 7.04 13.35 6.64
N ARG A 114 6.10 13.38 7.58
CA ARG A 114 6.21 14.16 8.82
C ARG A 114 6.18 13.27 10.07
N GLY A 115 5.42 12.18 10.04
CA GLY A 115 4.97 11.51 11.26
C GLY A 115 3.63 12.07 11.74
N GLY A 116 2.99 11.38 12.68
CA GLY A 116 1.77 11.88 13.33
C GLY A 116 0.92 10.79 13.96
N GLU A 117 -0.13 11.20 14.66
CA GLU A 117 -1.11 10.30 15.24
C GLU A 117 -2.52 10.73 14.84
N ILE A 118 -3.35 9.77 14.42
CA ILE A 118 -4.80 9.96 14.29
C ILE A 118 -5.54 8.87 15.06
N ARG A 119 -6.48 9.30 15.91
CA ARG A 119 -7.30 8.43 16.75
C ARG A 119 -8.77 8.57 16.37
N LEU A 120 -9.35 7.50 15.84
CA LEU A 120 -10.75 7.42 15.42
C LEU A 120 -11.54 6.62 16.46
N ALA A 121 -11.98 7.31 17.52
CA ALA A 121 -12.80 6.68 18.55
C ALA A 121 -14.09 6.11 17.95
N GLY A 122 -14.40 4.86 18.28
CA GLY A 122 -15.59 4.17 17.78
C GLY A 122 -16.17 3.22 18.83
N LEU A 123 -17.38 2.72 18.56
CA LEU A 123 -18.10 1.82 19.46
C LEU A 123 -17.72 0.34 19.30
N SER A 124 -16.77 0.03 18.40
CA SER A 124 -16.29 -1.34 18.20
C SER A 124 -15.54 -1.85 19.43
N SER A 125 -15.75 -3.11 19.79
CA SER A 125 -14.99 -3.80 20.84
C SER A 125 -13.54 -4.07 20.42
N LEU A 126 -13.31 -4.19 19.10
CA LEU A 126 -11.98 -4.38 18.53
C LEU A 126 -11.29 -3.05 18.28
N VAL A 127 -9.99 -3.03 18.55
CA VAL A 127 -9.07 -1.95 18.23
C VAL A 127 -8.28 -2.35 17.00
N HIS A 128 -8.37 -1.53 15.96
CA HIS A 128 -7.54 -1.64 14.77
C HIS A 128 -6.47 -0.56 14.85
N SER A 129 -5.20 -0.95 14.88
CA SER A 129 -4.08 -0.01 14.97
C SER A 129 -3.06 -0.30 13.87
N ALA A 130 -2.56 0.76 13.24
CA ALA A 130 -1.46 0.70 12.30
C ALA A 130 -0.34 1.58 12.84
N VAL A 131 0.87 1.03 12.98
CA VAL A 131 2.08 1.79 13.34
C VAL A 131 3.06 1.64 12.20
N VAL A 132 3.45 2.76 11.59
CA VAL A 132 4.35 2.80 10.44
C VAL A 132 5.46 3.83 10.61
N SER A 133 6.49 3.70 9.79
CA SER A 133 7.45 4.76 9.51
C SER A 133 7.76 4.85 8.03
N GLN A 134 8.46 5.92 7.64
CA GLN A 134 8.88 6.11 6.26
C GLN A 134 9.79 4.98 5.81
N SER A 135 9.47 4.39 4.65
CA SER A 135 10.28 3.41 3.95
C SER A 135 10.78 3.98 2.61
N ALA A 136 11.27 3.10 1.75
CA ALA A 136 11.88 3.48 0.48
C ALA A 136 10.87 3.60 -0.67
N ALA A 137 11.23 4.42 -1.66
CA ALA A 137 10.49 4.56 -2.91
C ALA A 137 10.56 3.29 -3.77
N ALA A 138 9.49 3.01 -4.51
CA ALA A 138 9.39 1.91 -5.45
C ALA A 138 10.52 1.95 -6.50
N GLY A 139 10.99 0.77 -6.93
CA GLY A 139 12.09 0.62 -7.89
C GLY A 139 13.50 0.66 -7.27
N THR A 140 13.65 1.04 -6.00
CA THR A 140 14.93 0.99 -5.28
C THR A 140 15.24 -0.42 -4.74
N SER A 141 16.51 -0.75 -4.55
CA SER A 141 16.92 -1.99 -3.88
C SER A 141 16.44 -2.05 -2.42
N GLU A 142 16.32 -0.90 -1.76
CA GLU A 142 15.78 -0.78 -0.41
C GLU A 142 14.30 -1.18 -0.35
N ALA A 143 13.48 -0.81 -1.34
CA ALA A 143 12.07 -1.22 -1.38
C ALA A 143 11.91 -2.74 -1.48
N LEU A 144 12.82 -3.43 -2.18
CA LEU A 144 12.86 -4.89 -2.20
C LEU A 144 13.23 -5.46 -0.83
N ALA A 145 14.18 -4.85 -0.11
CA ALA A 145 14.52 -5.24 1.25
C ALA A 145 13.32 -5.11 2.20
N PHE A 146 12.55 -4.02 2.12
CA PHE A 146 11.29 -3.86 2.88
C PHE A 146 10.23 -4.89 2.50
N SER A 147 10.15 -5.28 1.23
CA SER A 147 9.22 -6.30 0.75
C SER A 147 9.57 -7.69 1.28
N VAL A 148 10.87 -8.03 1.34
CA VAL A 148 11.35 -9.27 1.98
C VAL A 148 11.13 -9.19 3.50
N LEU A 149 11.41 -8.06 4.14
CA LEU A 149 11.16 -7.83 5.56
C LEU A 149 9.68 -8.05 5.93
N GLN A 150 8.75 -7.61 5.08
CA GLN A 150 7.32 -7.87 5.25
C GLN A 150 7.01 -9.38 5.31
N GLN A 151 7.66 -10.19 4.47
CA GLN A 151 7.47 -11.64 4.46
C GLN A 151 8.15 -12.32 5.65
N VAL A 152 9.31 -11.83 6.11
CA VAL A 152 9.98 -12.32 7.33
C VAL A 152 9.08 -12.16 8.55
N LEU A 153 8.49 -10.97 8.72
CA LEU A 153 7.62 -10.65 9.85
C LEU A 153 6.25 -11.32 9.71
N GLY A 154 5.69 -11.35 8.50
CA GLY A 154 4.46 -12.05 8.15
C GLY A 154 3.43 -11.13 7.47
N ALA A 155 3.16 -11.35 6.18
CA ALA A 155 2.21 -10.57 5.38
C ALA A 155 0.73 -11.02 5.53
N GLY A 156 0.40 -11.73 6.63
CA GLY A 156 -0.91 -12.39 6.81
C GLY A 156 -1.07 -13.65 5.94
N PRO A 157 -2.22 -14.33 5.99
CA PRO A 157 -2.48 -15.51 5.19
C PRO A 157 -2.93 -15.15 3.76
N HIS A 158 -2.37 -15.81 2.76
CA HIS A 158 -2.81 -15.64 1.36
C HIS A 158 -4.21 -16.23 1.10
N VAL A 159 -4.61 -17.22 1.89
CA VAL A 159 -5.93 -17.85 1.82
C VAL A 159 -6.83 -17.26 2.91
N LYS A 160 -8.09 -16.94 2.59
CA LYS A 160 -9.06 -16.29 3.51
C LYS A 160 -9.23 -16.96 4.87
N ARG A 161 -8.98 -18.28 4.96
CA ARG A 161 -9.04 -19.07 6.22
C ARG A 161 -7.71 -19.77 6.50
N GLY A 162 -6.63 -19.29 5.90
CA GLY A 162 -5.28 -19.76 6.19
C GLY A 162 -4.79 -19.24 7.52
N SER A 163 -3.81 -19.92 8.10
CA SER A 163 -3.10 -19.45 9.28
C SER A 163 -1.63 -19.22 8.91
N ASN A 164 -1.04 -18.15 9.45
CA ASN A 164 0.38 -17.86 9.29
C ASN A 164 1.08 -17.97 10.65
N THR A 165 0.78 -19.03 11.40
CA THR A 165 1.24 -19.26 12.78
C THR A 165 2.77 -19.44 12.90
N SER A 166 3.46 -19.70 11.79
CA SER A 166 4.92 -19.75 11.73
C SER A 166 5.58 -18.37 11.64
N SER A 167 4.81 -17.30 11.45
CA SER A 167 5.37 -15.95 11.34
C SER A 167 5.90 -15.47 12.68
N GLN A 168 7.07 -14.80 12.66
CA GLN A 168 7.73 -14.31 13.87
C GLN A 168 6.83 -13.34 14.64
N LEU A 169 6.06 -12.53 13.91
CA LEU A 169 5.20 -11.51 14.50
C LEU A 169 4.02 -12.15 15.25
N ILE A 170 3.33 -13.14 14.66
CA ILE A 170 2.25 -13.87 15.35
C ILE A 170 2.80 -14.62 16.58
N GLN A 171 3.97 -15.27 16.46
CA GLN A 171 4.58 -15.98 17.59
C GLN A 171 5.01 -15.05 18.72
N GLY A 172 5.49 -13.85 18.39
CA GLY A 172 5.87 -12.84 19.37
C GLY A 172 4.67 -12.28 20.13
N VAL A 173 3.60 -11.94 19.41
CA VAL A 173 2.37 -11.39 20.01
C VAL A 173 1.62 -12.46 20.81
N ALA A 174 1.60 -13.71 20.34
CA ALA A 174 0.97 -14.83 21.07
C ALA A 174 1.60 -15.11 22.45
N LYS A 175 2.84 -14.68 22.68
CA LYS A 175 3.49 -14.79 24.00
C LYS A 175 3.08 -13.66 24.95
N ALA A 176 2.67 -12.52 24.41
CA ALA A 176 2.34 -11.32 25.17
C ALA A 176 0.86 -11.28 25.59
N THR A 177 -0.03 -11.91 24.83
CA THR A 177 -1.47 -11.95 25.16
C THR A 177 -2.09 -13.32 24.89
N THR A 178 -3.08 -13.66 25.72
CA THR A 178 -3.95 -14.81 25.52
C THR A 178 -5.24 -14.44 24.78
N ASP A 179 -5.53 -13.15 24.64
CA ASP A 179 -6.74 -12.66 23.99
C ASP A 179 -6.67 -12.84 22.47
N PRO A 180 -7.82 -12.94 21.77
CA PRO A 180 -7.83 -13.00 20.31
C PRO A 180 -7.22 -11.74 19.70
N PHE A 181 -6.23 -11.93 18.83
CA PHE A 181 -5.59 -10.87 18.05
C PHE A 181 -5.38 -11.32 16.60
N ASP A 182 -5.20 -10.33 15.73
CA ASP A 182 -4.66 -10.52 14.38
C ASP A 182 -3.55 -9.49 14.16
N VAL A 183 -2.52 -9.89 13.43
CA VAL A 183 -1.38 -9.01 13.21
C VAL A 183 -0.66 -9.34 11.91
N SER A 184 -0.29 -8.29 11.18
CA SER A 184 0.35 -8.42 9.87
C SER A 184 1.33 -7.27 9.64
N ALA A 185 2.40 -7.56 8.90
CA ALA A 185 3.32 -6.54 8.40
C ALA A 185 2.69 -5.83 7.20
N PHE A 186 2.82 -4.51 7.19
CA PHE A 186 2.33 -3.61 6.16
C PHE A 186 3.51 -2.99 5.42
N ASN A 187 3.49 -3.05 4.10
CA ASN A 187 4.44 -2.35 3.24
C ASN A 187 3.67 -1.71 2.07
N ALA A 188 3.90 -0.43 1.84
CA ALA A 188 3.38 0.32 0.70
C ALA A 188 4.50 1.17 0.12
N SER A 189 4.87 0.93 -1.13
CA SER A 189 5.90 1.69 -1.83
C SER A 189 5.28 2.53 -2.94
N TYR A 190 5.60 3.82 -2.95
CA TYR A 190 5.18 4.80 -3.94
C TYR A 190 6.38 5.27 -4.77
N SER A 191 6.15 6.03 -5.83
CA SER A 191 7.22 6.49 -6.72
C SER A 191 8.28 7.37 -6.04
N ASP A 192 7.91 8.11 -5.00
CA ASP A 192 8.76 9.09 -4.31
C ASP A 192 8.92 8.84 -2.80
N SER A 193 8.16 7.91 -2.22
CA SER A 193 8.18 7.59 -0.79
C SER A 193 7.69 6.16 -0.55
N GLY A 194 7.73 5.71 0.70
CA GLY A 194 7.09 4.46 1.11
C GLY A 194 6.70 4.50 2.58
N LEU A 195 5.83 3.56 2.97
CA LEU A 195 5.46 3.29 4.35
C LEU A 195 5.71 1.82 4.65
N PHE A 196 6.34 1.57 5.79
CA PHE A 196 6.50 0.23 6.32
C PHE A 196 6.09 0.19 7.79
N GLY A 197 5.47 -0.92 8.22
CA GLY A 197 5.18 -1.12 9.63
C GLY A 197 4.30 -2.32 9.91
N VAL A 198 3.49 -2.20 10.96
CA VAL A 198 2.66 -3.29 11.48
C VAL A 198 1.21 -2.84 11.62
N TYR A 199 0.31 -3.74 11.27
CA TYR A 199 -1.12 -3.58 11.44
C TYR A 199 -1.62 -4.64 12.42
N THR A 200 -2.19 -4.19 13.54
CA THR A 200 -2.70 -5.02 14.62
C THR A 200 -4.22 -4.87 14.73
N ILE A 201 -4.88 -5.97 15.09
CA ILE A 201 -6.26 -6.01 15.52
C ILE A 201 -6.26 -6.73 16.87
N SER A 202 -6.84 -6.13 17.89
CA SER A 202 -6.89 -6.73 19.23
C SER A 202 -8.14 -6.33 19.98
N GLN A 203 -8.40 -7.02 21.09
CA GLN A 203 -9.34 -6.52 22.09
C GLN A 203 -8.80 -5.24 22.74
N ALA A 204 -9.70 -4.34 23.13
CA ALA A 204 -9.33 -3.07 23.76
C ALA A 204 -8.47 -3.25 25.01
N ALA A 205 -8.67 -4.34 25.77
CA ALA A 205 -7.93 -4.61 27.00
C ALA A 205 -6.45 -4.94 26.78
N ALA A 206 -6.12 -5.52 25.62
CA ALA A 206 -4.79 -6.03 25.26
C ALA A 206 -4.08 -5.17 24.17
N ALA A 207 -4.68 -4.05 23.76
CA ALA A 207 -4.18 -3.25 22.64
C ALA A 207 -2.74 -2.74 22.85
N GLY A 208 -2.43 -2.23 24.04
CA GLY A 208 -1.07 -1.80 24.38
C GLY A 208 -0.05 -2.93 24.31
N ASP A 209 -0.36 -4.09 24.91
CA ASP A 209 0.54 -5.24 24.93
C ASP A 209 0.79 -5.80 23.52
N VAL A 210 -0.25 -5.89 22.68
CA VAL A 210 -0.14 -6.36 21.29
C VAL A 210 0.72 -5.42 20.45
N ILE A 211 0.52 -4.10 20.56
CA ILE A 211 1.30 -3.11 19.82
C ILE A 211 2.76 -3.14 20.27
N ALA A 212 3.02 -3.13 21.58
CA ALA A 212 4.36 -3.18 22.13
C ALA A 212 5.09 -4.48 21.71
N ALA A 213 4.41 -5.63 21.77
CA ALA A 213 4.96 -6.91 21.34
C ALA A 213 5.27 -6.93 19.83
N ALA A 214 4.38 -6.40 18.99
CA ALA A 214 4.61 -6.30 17.55
C ALA A 214 5.83 -5.43 17.23
N LEU A 215 5.96 -4.27 17.87
CA LEU A 215 7.12 -3.39 17.68
C LEU A 215 8.41 -4.01 18.25
N ALA A 216 8.34 -4.75 19.35
CA ALA A 216 9.47 -5.47 19.90
C ALA A 216 9.99 -6.55 18.93
N GLN A 217 9.10 -7.22 18.17
CA GLN A 217 9.53 -8.16 17.13
C GLN A 217 10.26 -7.45 15.99
N VAL A 218 9.81 -6.27 15.55
CA VAL A 218 10.54 -5.51 14.52
C VAL A 218 11.90 -5.03 15.03
N LYS A 219 11.98 -4.62 16.31
CA LYS A 219 13.26 -4.27 16.97
C LYS A 219 14.19 -5.49 17.02
N ALA A 220 13.69 -6.67 17.39
CA ALA A 220 14.48 -7.91 17.39
C ALA A 220 15.01 -8.29 16.00
N VAL A 221 14.24 -8.02 14.94
CA VAL A 221 14.72 -8.19 13.56
C VAL A 221 15.83 -7.20 13.21
N ALA A 222 15.73 -5.94 13.66
CA ALA A 222 16.78 -4.94 13.49
C ALA A 222 18.09 -5.33 14.22
N ASP A 223 17.98 -5.97 15.39
CA ASP A 223 19.12 -6.44 16.18
C ASP A 223 19.76 -7.74 15.64
N GLY A 224 19.29 -8.24 14.50
CA GLY A 224 19.84 -9.44 13.84
C GLY A 224 19.17 -10.76 14.23
N GLY A 225 17.96 -10.73 14.79
CA GLY A 225 17.17 -11.92 15.13
C GLY A 225 16.66 -12.75 13.95
N VAL A 226 17.12 -12.49 12.73
CA VAL A 226 16.69 -13.21 11.51
C VAL A 226 17.70 -14.29 11.15
N THR A 227 17.24 -15.54 11.09
CA THR A 227 18.08 -16.66 10.66
C THR A 227 18.18 -16.73 9.13
N ALA A 228 19.25 -17.35 8.61
CA ALA A 228 19.36 -17.60 7.17
C ALA A 228 18.21 -18.47 6.61
N ALA A 229 17.64 -19.35 7.45
CA ALA A 229 16.47 -20.14 7.11
C ALA A 229 15.21 -19.27 6.96
N ASP A 230 15.02 -18.29 7.85
CA ASP A 230 13.92 -17.32 7.76
C ASP A 230 14.03 -16.46 6.49
N LEU A 231 15.25 -16.01 6.16
CA LEU A 231 15.50 -15.26 4.93
C LEU A 231 15.17 -16.09 3.69
N THR A 232 15.64 -17.33 3.64
CA THR A 232 15.38 -18.24 2.50
C THR A 232 13.89 -18.49 2.34
N ARG A 233 13.17 -18.70 3.44
CA ARG A 233 11.71 -18.85 3.45
C ARG A 233 11.00 -17.59 2.96
N ALA A 234 11.37 -16.42 3.47
CA ALA A 234 10.75 -15.15 3.09
C ALA A 234 10.96 -14.81 1.61
N LYS A 235 12.17 -15.05 1.07
CA LYS A 235 12.45 -14.93 -0.36
C LYS A 235 11.60 -15.89 -1.18
N ALA A 236 11.49 -17.15 -0.77
CA ALA A 236 10.66 -18.13 -1.46
C ALA A 236 9.18 -17.74 -1.46
N GLN A 237 8.67 -17.22 -0.33
CA GLN A 237 7.29 -16.71 -0.22
C GLN A 237 7.06 -15.50 -1.14
N LEU A 238 7.96 -14.52 -1.14
CA LEU A 238 7.84 -13.34 -2.00
C LEU A 238 7.87 -13.73 -3.48
N LYS A 239 8.80 -14.61 -3.87
CA LYS A 239 8.89 -15.12 -5.25
C LYS A 239 7.64 -15.89 -5.65
N GLY A 240 7.14 -16.75 -4.76
CA GLY A 240 5.90 -17.50 -4.99
C GLY A 240 4.71 -16.58 -5.20
N GLN A 241 4.53 -15.58 -4.32
CA GLN A 241 3.43 -14.61 -4.45
C GLN A 241 3.51 -13.81 -5.75
N PHE A 242 4.71 -13.36 -6.13
CA PHE A 242 4.92 -12.63 -7.38
C PHE A 242 4.62 -13.51 -8.60
N LEU A 243 5.14 -14.74 -8.65
CA LEU A 243 4.89 -15.66 -9.77
C LEU A 243 3.40 -16.03 -9.89
N MET A 244 2.73 -16.30 -8.76
CA MET A 244 1.29 -16.57 -8.74
C MET A 244 0.46 -15.40 -9.29
N SER A 245 0.87 -14.15 -9.02
CA SER A 245 0.16 -13.00 -9.59
C SER A 245 0.26 -12.91 -11.11
N LEU A 246 1.36 -13.41 -11.69
CA LEU A 246 1.61 -13.39 -13.13
C LEU A 246 0.90 -14.51 -13.91
N GLU A 247 0.34 -15.51 -13.22
CA GLU A 247 -0.38 -16.63 -13.87
C GLU A 247 -1.65 -16.17 -14.58
N THR A 248 -2.27 -15.10 -14.07
CA THR A 248 -3.45 -14.52 -14.69
C THR A 248 -3.05 -13.49 -15.75
N SER A 249 -3.76 -13.47 -16.88
CA SER A 249 -3.55 -12.46 -17.93
C SER A 249 -3.71 -11.03 -17.39
N GLY A 250 -4.65 -10.83 -16.46
CA GLY A 250 -4.85 -9.56 -15.77
C GLY A 250 -3.65 -9.16 -14.92
N GLY A 251 -3.12 -10.05 -14.08
CA GLY A 251 -1.96 -9.75 -13.25
C GLY A 251 -0.67 -9.56 -14.04
N LEU A 252 -0.49 -10.27 -15.15
CA LEU A 252 0.62 -10.03 -16.07
C LEU A 252 0.52 -8.64 -16.73
N LEU A 253 -0.66 -8.26 -17.22
CA LEU A 253 -0.90 -6.94 -17.80
C LEU A 253 -0.70 -5.82 -16.77
N GLU A 254 -1.15 -6.02 -15.53
CA GLU A 254 -0.96 -5.08 -14.43
C GLU A 254 0.53 -4.92 -14.08
N ALA A 255 1.29 -6.02 -14.00
CA ALA A 255 2.71 -5.98 -13.76
C ALA A 255 3.48 -5.25 -14.88
N MET A 256 3.16 -5.55 -16.15
CA MET A 256 3.75 -4.87 -17.31
C MET A 256 3.41 -3.38 -17.32
N GLY A 257 2.15 -3.03 -17.08
CA GLY A 257 1.68 -1.64 -17.06
C GLY A 257 2.29 -0.83 -15.92
N THR A 258 2.38 -1.42 -14.72
CA THR A 258 2.99 -0.76 -13.57
C THR A 258 4.47 -0.49 -13.83
N GLN A 259 5.23 -1.50 -14.29
CA GLN A 259 6.66 -1.31 -14.60
C GLN A 259 6.90 -0.31 -15.73
N ALA A 260 6.06 -0.34 -16.77
CA ALA A 260 6.13 0.64 -17.85
C ALA A 260 5.88 2.07 -17.36
N LEU A 261 5.00 2.26 -16.37
CA LEU A 261 4.70 3.58 -15.80
C LEU A 261 5.74 4.04 -14.76
N THR A 262 6.33 3.12 -13.99
CA THR A 262 7.26 3.47 -12.90
C THR A 262 8.72 3.54 -13.36
N GLU A 263 9.16 2.56 -14.16
CA GLU A 263 10.55 2.40 -14.58
C GLU A 263 10.76 2.81 -16.05
N GLY A 264 9.68 2.90 -16.84
CA GLY A 264 9.78 3.13 -18.28
C GLY A 264 10.29 1.92 -19.07
N SER A 265 10.52 0.79 -18.39
CA SER A 265 11.02 -0.46 -18.95
C SER A 265 10.33 -1.66 -18.33
N TYR A 266 10.26 -2.76 -19.06
CA TYR A 266 9.77 -4.03 -18.53
C TYR A 266 10.95 -4.92 -18.13
N SER A 267 11.02 -5.28 -16.85
CA SER A 267 11.91 -6.31 -16.32
C SER A 267 11.22 -7.67 -16.43
N SER A 268 11.94 -8.66 -16.95
CA SER A 268 11.46 -10.05 -16.99
C SER A 268 11.24 -10.59 -15.57
N PRO A 269 10.34 -11.57 -15.38
CA PRO A 269 10.14 -12.19 -14.07
C PRO A 269 11.43 -12.79 -13.48
N GLU A 270 12.32 -13.31 -14.33
CA GLU A 270 13.62 -13.85 -13.93
C GLU A 270 14.56 -12.78 -13.36
N GLU A 271 14.57 -11.57 -13.94
CA GLU A 271 15.37 -10.45 -13.42
C GLU A 271 14.84 -9.97 -12.08
N VAL A 272 13.52 -9.88 -11.91
CA VAL A 272 12.90 -9.52 -10.63
C VAL A 272 13.23 -10.57 -9.56
N ILE A 273 13.17 -11.86 -9.90
CA ILE A 273 13.57 -12.96 -9.02
C ILE A 273 15.04 -12.85 -8.61
N LYS A 274 15.95 -12.56 -9.55
CA LYS A 274 17.37 -12.34 -9.25
C LYS A 274 17.57 -11.16 -8.30
N LYS A 275 16.84 -10.05 -8.50
CA LYS A 275 16.87 -8.90 -7.57
C LYS A 275 16.43 -9.30 -6.17
N ILE A 276 15.40 -10.15 -6.02
CA ILE A 276 14.96 -10.70 -4.71
C ILE A 276 16.03 -11.62 -4.10
N ASP A 277 16.66 -12.47 -4.91
CA ASP A 277 17.69 -13.40 -4.44
C ASP A 277 18.96 -12.69 -3.93
N ASN A 278 19.26 -11.50 -4.47
CA ASN A 278 20.40 -10.68 -4.06
C ASN A 278 20.21 -9.98 -2.70
N VAL A 279 19.00 -9.95 -2.12
CA VAL A 279 18.74 -9.29 -0.83
C VAL A 279 19.49 -10.03 0.29
N SER A 280 20.36 -9.33 1.03
CA SER A 280 21.15 -9.92 2.11
C SER A 280 20.46 -9.80 3.48
N LEU A 281 20.98 -10.52 4.49
CA LEU A 281 20.53 -10.35 5.89
C LEU A 281 20.81 -8.92 6.39
N THR A 282 21.92 -8.32 5.95
CA THR A 282 22.30 -6.95 6.31
C THR A 282 21.30 -5.94 5.77
N ASP A 283 20.81 -6.12 4.55
CA ASP A 283 19.80 -5.22 3.96
C ASP A 283 18.49 -5.23 4.77
N ILE A 284 18.12 -6.39 5.31
CA ILE A 284 16.91 -6.55 6.13
C ILE A 284 17.11 -5.92 7.51
N ALA A 285 18.26 -6.13 8.14
CA ALA A 285 18.59 -5.49 9.41
C ALA A 285 18.62 -3.96 9.25
N ASN A 286 19.19 -3.45 8.15
CA ASN A 286 19.18 -2.03 7.83
C ASN A 286 17.76 -1.49 7.59
N ALA A 287 16.92 -2.21 6.84
CA ALA A 287 15.53 -1.82 6.60
C ALA A 287 14.72 -1.78 7.92
N ALA A 288 14.91 -2.77 8.79
CA ALA A 288 14.29 -2.78 10.11
C ALA A 288 14.86 -1.67 11.02
N GLY A 289 16.16 -1.40 10.96
CA GLY A 289 16.80 -0.27 11.66
C GLY A 289 16.28 1.09 11.21
N ASN A 290 16.03 1.27 9.91
CA ASN A 290 15.37 2.46 9.37
C ASN A 290 13.95 2.60 9.94
N PHE A 291 13.22 1.48 10.06
CA PHE A 291 11.91 1.50 10.70
C PHE A 291 12.00 1.95 12.17
N VAL A 292 12.93 1.39 12.94
CA VAL A 292 13.10 1.64 14.39
C VAL A 292 13.55 3.07 14.67
N SER A 293 14.49 3.61 13.89
CA SER A 293 15.00 4.98 14.04
C SER A 293 14.08 6.05 13.45
N GLY A 294 13.27 5.70 12.43
CA GLY A 294 12.38 6.62 11.76
C GLY A 294 11.27 7.16 12.66
N LYS A 295 10.79 8.38 12.36
CA LYS A 295 9.63 8.97 13.04
C LYS A 295 8.41 8.07 12.83
N LYS A 296 7.72 7.74 13.92
CA LYS A 296 6.54 6.87 13.88
C LYS A 296 5.30 7.66 13.47
N THR A 297 4.42 7.00 12.73
CA THR A 297 3.05 7.43 12.50
C THR A 297 2.13 6.34 12.99
N MET A 298 1.06 6.71 13.69
CA MET A 298 0.06 5.76 14.14
C MET A 298 -1.34 6.20 13.76
N ALA A 299 -2.15 5.27 13.29
CA ALA A 299 -3.58 5.44 13.14
C ALA A 299 -4.28 4.32 13.92
N SER A 300 -5.24 4.68 14.77
CA SER A 300 -6.00 3.70 15.54
C SER A 300 -7.50 3.97 15.49
N SER A 301 -8.31 2.93 15.41
CA SER A 301 -9.77 3.01 15.41
C SER A 301 -10.41 1.98 16.32
N GLY A 302 -11.50 2.36 17.01
CA GLY A 302 -12.25 1.50 17.93
C GLY A 302 -12.23 2.05 19.37
N ASN A 303 -12.19 1.14 20.35
CA ASN A 303 -12.10 1.52 21.76
C ASN A 303 -10.65 1.74 22.22
N LEU A 304 -10.22 3.01 22.19
CA LEU A 304 -8.82 3.41 22.33
C LEU A 304 -8.36 3.67 23.78
N ILE A 305 -9.10 3.22 24.79
CA ILE A 305 -8.83 3.56 26.20
C ILE A 305 -7.44 3.08 26.66
N LYS A 306 -7.01 1.89 26.22
CA LYS A 306 -5.69 1.32 26.55
C LYS A 306 -4.71 1.32 25.37
N THR A 307 -5.02 2.08 24.33
CA THR A 307 -4.12 2.21 23.19
C THR A 307 -3.06 3.26 23.52
N PRO A 308 -1.75 2.92 23.45
CA PRO A 308 -0.68 3.86 23.72
C PRO A 308 -0.65 4.99 22.69
N PHE A 309 -0.08 6.12 23.07
CA PHE A 309 0.17 7.23 22.16
C PHE A 309 1.46 7.00 21.36
N VAL A 310 1.64 7.73 20.25
CA VAL A 310 2.87 7.64 19.43
C VAL A 310 4.14 7.97 20.21
N ASP A 311 4.04 8.84 21.21
CA ASP A 311 5.18 9.25 22.02
C ASP A 311 5.62 8.16 23.03
N GLU A 312 4.79 7.14 23.24
CA GLU A 312 5.03 6.04 24.20
C GLU A 312 5.66 4.80 23.54
N ILE A 313 5.87 4.79 22.21
CA ILE A 313 6.27 3.61 21.41
C ILE A 313 7.62 3.76 20.68
#